data_AF-A0A2E0YQZ4-F1
#
_entry.id   AF-A0A2E0YQZ4-F1
#
_cell.length_a   1.000
_cell.length_b   1.000
_cell.length_c   1.000
_cell.angle_alpha   90.00
_cell.angle_beta   90.00
_cell.angle_gamma   90.00
#
_symmetry.space_group_name_H-M   'P 1'
#
loop_
_entity.id
_entity.type
_entity.pdbx_description
1 polymer ?
#
loop_
_entity_poly.entity_id
_entity_poly.type
_entity_poly.pdbx_seq_one_letter_code
_entity_poly.pdbx_strand_id
1 'polypeptide(L)'
;MIGVFLGFAVSNWAAQKKTNTQLQYLEQHIISEIKINQQKVTQVIDYHRTLRDSSRFYLQQERIDVFKPNFFRGVNTLTLSNSAFETGIQTGLINDIPLQQIQELNEVYTQQRAYEDFANLLLSGLITMDFEGDEMAMRKILLFLSVSMTDVVIKEEQLLESYKKAIQTIENTSD
;
A
#
# COMPACT_ATOMS: atom_id res chain seq x y z
N MET A 1 -27.11 36.56 -32.46
CA MET A 1 -26.29 36.41 -31.24
C MET A 1 -26.84 35.34 -30.29
N ILE A 2 -28.14 35.29 -30.00
CA ILE A 2 -28.76 34.29 -29.09
C ILE A 2 -28.44 32.82 -29.46
N GLY A 3 -28.46 32.46 -30.75
CA GLY A 3 -28.14 31.09 -31.18
C GLY A 3 -26.68 30.67 -30.94
N VAL A 4 -25.74 31.61 -30.95
CA VAL A 4 -24.33 31.35 -30.65
C VAL A 4 -24.15 31.15 -29.14
N PHE A 5 -24.79 31.99 -28.32
CA PHE A 5 -24.81 31.82 -26.86
C PHE A 5 -25.44 30.49 -26.43
N LEU A 6 -26.55 30.08 -27.04
CA LEU A 6 -27.18 28.78 -26.81
C LEU A 6 -26.28 27.62 -27.24
N GLY A 7 -25.59 27.73 -28.37
CA GLY A 7 -24.60 26.75 -28.81
C GLY A 7 -23.47 26.57 -27.80
N PHE A 8 -22.91 27.67 -27.28
CA PHE A 8 -21.90 27.62 -26.21
C PHE A 8 -22.45 27.03 -24.91
N ALA A 9 -23.66 27.39 -24.50
CA ALA A 9 -24.28 26.86 -23.29
C ALA A 9 -24.49 25.33 -23.37
N VAL A 10 -25.01 24.83 -24.49
CA VAL A 10 -25.21 23.39 -24.72
C VAL A 10 -23.87 22.66 -24.79
N SER A 11 -22.86 23.23 -25.44
CA SER A 11 -21.51 22.66 -25.52
C SER A 11 -20.86 22.57 -24.13
N ASN A 12 -20.94 23.63 -23.33
CA ASN A 12 -20.39 23.64 -21.98
C ASN A 12 -21.09 22.63 -21.07
N TRP A 13 -22.42 22.53 -21.17
CA TRP A 13 -23.18 21.53 -20.41
C TRP A 13 -22.80 20.09 -20.79
N ALA A 14 -22.66 19.80 -22.09
CA ALA A 14 -22.24 18.48 -22.56
C ALA A 14 -20.80 18.15 -22.12
N ALA A 15 -19.89 19.13 -22.16
CA ALA A 15 -18.52 18.99 -21.68
C ALA A 15 -18.49 18.69 -20.17
N GLN A 16 -19.20 19.47 -19.36
CA GLN A 16 -19.27 19.27 -17.92
C GLN A 16 -19.83 17.89 -17.56
N LYS A 17 -20.90 17.47 -18.25
CA LYS A 17 -21.49 16.14 -18.02
C LYS A 17 -20.49 15.03 -18.30
N LYS A 18 -19.71 15.14 -19.39
CA LYS A 18 -18.66 14.19 -19.73
C LYS A 18 -17.57 14.15 -18.66
N THR A 19 -17.10 15.31 -18.20
CA THR A 19 -16.10 15.41 -17.12
C THR A 19 -16.60 14.74 -15.85
N ASN A 20 -17.84 15.02 -15.43
CA ASN A 20 -18.41 14.40 -14.23
C ASN A 20 -18.48 12.87 -14.35
N THR A 21 -18.85 12.34 -15.50
CA THR A 21 -18.84 10.89 -15.74
C THR A 21 -17.43 10.29 -15.68
N GLN A 22 -16.43 10.98 -16.25
CA GLN A 22 -15.03 10.53 -16.18
C GLN A 22 -14.49 10.56 -14.74
N LEU A 23 -14.85 11.58 -13.97
CA LEU A 23 -14.52 11.70 -12.55
C LEU A 23 -15.10 10.55 -11.73
N GLN A 24 -16.38 10.23 -11.93
CA GLN A 24 -17.03 9.10 -11.25
C GLN A 24 -16.35 7.76 -11.58
N TYR A 25 -15.98 7.54 -12.84
CA TYR A 25 -15.23 6.33 -13.21
C TYR A 25 -13.85 6.29 -12.56
N LEU A 26 -13.15 7.43 -12.51
CA LEU A 26 -11.85 7.53 -11.84
C LEU A 26 -11.97 7.18 -10.35
N GLU A 27 -12.93 7.77 -9.63
CA GLU A 27 -13.19 7.49 -8.22
C GLU A 27 -13.47 5.99 -7.98
N GLN A 28 -14.31 5.37 -8.81
CA GLN A 28 -14.60 3.94 -8.72
C GLN A 28 -13.35 3.08 -8.94
N HIS A 29 -12.52 3.44 -9.91
CA HIS A 29 -11.27 2.72 -10.17
C HIS A 29 -10.25 2.89 -9.04
N ILE A 30 -10.15 4.09 -8.47
CA ILE A 30 -9.30 4.35 -7.30
C ILE A 30 -9.78 3.53 -6.09
N ILE A 31 -11.09 3.51 -5.80
CA ILE A 31 -11.66 2.69 -4.72
C ILE A 31 -11.34 1.21 -4.95
N SER A 32 -11.54 0.71 -6.18
CA SER A 32 -11.25 -0.68 -6.53
C SER A 32 -9.77 -1.01 -6.34
N GLU A 33 -8.87 -0.11 -6.75
CA GLU A 33 -7.42 -0.26 -6.57
C GLU A 33 -7.04 -0.33 -5.09
N ILE A 34 -7.57 0.58 -4.28
CA ILE A 34 -7.37 0.59 -2.82
C ILE A 34 -7.88 -0.70 -2.19
N LYS A 35 -9.08 -1.18 -2.55
CA LYS A 35 -9.66 -2.44 -2.01
C LYS A 35 -8.81 -3.66 -2.36
N ILE A 36 -8.31 -3.74 -3.60
CA ILE A 36 -7.41 -4.82 -4.03
C ILE A 36 -6.10 -4.80 -3.23
N ASN A 37 -5.51 -3.61 -3.06
CA ASN A 37 -4.28 -3.46 -2.28
C ASN A 37 -4.49 -3.79 -0.80
N GLN A 38 -5.60 -3.34 -0.21
CA GLN A 38 -6.01 -3.69 1.14
C GLN A 38 -6.07 -5.21 1.33
N GLN A 39 -6.71 -5.91 0.39
CA GLN A 39 -6.79 -7.38 0.43
C GLN A 39 -5.41 -8.03 0.39
N LYS A 40 -4.48 -7.56 -0.47
CA LYS A 40 -3.10 -8.07 -0.51
C LYS A 40 -2.40 -7.93 0.84
N VAL A 41 -2.53 -6.77 1.49
CA VAL A 41 -1.95 -6.51 2.81
C VAL A 41 -2.57 -7.42 3.88
N THR A 42 -3.91 -7.53 3.90
CA THR A 42 -4.60 -8.40 4.86
C THR A 42 -4.21 -9.87 4.72
N GLN A 43 -3.92 -10.34 3.51
CA GLN A 43 -3.53 -11.74 3.28
C GLN A 43 -2.13 -12.09 3.81
N VAL A 44 -1.25 -11.11 4.00
CA VAL A 44 0.15 -11.35 4.40
C VAL A 44 0.48 -10.92 5.82
N ILE A 45 -0.24 -9.96 6.40
CA ILE A 45 0.12 -9.36 7.69
C ILE A 45 0.26 -10.39 8.82
N ASP A 46 -0.57 -11.43 8.85
CA ASP A 46 -0.48 -12.48 9.87
C ASP A 46 0.76 -13.35 9.71
N TYR A 47 1.25 -13.52 8.47
CA TYR A 47 2.54 -14.14 8.23
C TYR A 47 3.69 -13.27 8.79
N HIS A 48 3.68 -11.96 8.55
CA HIS A 48 4.70 -11.06 9.10
C HIS A 48 4.67 -10.99 10.63
N ARG A 49 3.48 -10.99 11.25
CA ARG A 49 3.31 -11.13 12.71
C ARG A 49 3.91 -12.43 13.22
N THR A 50 3.58 -13.56 12.57
CA THR A 50 4.13 -14.87 12.92
C THR A 50 5.65 -14.90 12.78
N LEU A 51 6.18 -14.30 11.70
CA LEU A 51 7.61 -14.25 11.44
C LEU A 51 8.34 -13.41 12.50
N ARG A 52 7.79 -12.24 12.86
CA ARG A 52 8.28 -11.40 13.96
C ARG A 52 8.33 -12.17 15.28
N ASP A 53 7.21 -12.78 15.65
CA ASP A 53 7.03 -13.41 16.97
C ASP A 53 7.86 -14.69 17.08
N SER A 54 7.92 -15.48 16.01
CA SER A 54 8.80 -16.65 15.94
C SER A 54 10.26 -16.24 16.04
N SER A 55 10.69 -15.21 15.30
CA SER A 55 12.08 -14.75 15.34
C SER A 55 12.50 -14.30 16.74
N ARG A 56 11.62 -13.58 17.45
CA ARG A 56 11.84 -13.18 18.86
C ARG A 56 11.91 -14.39 19.79
N PHE A 57 11.04 -15.37 19.61
CA PHE A 57 11.04 -16.59 20.41
C PHE A 57 12.37 -17.35 20.30
N TYR A 58 12.88 -17.57 19.08
CA TYR A 58 14.14 -18.28 18.89
C TYR A 58 15.37 -17.47 19.35
N LEU A 59 15.34 -16.14 19.29
CA LEU A 59 16.42 -15.31 19.83
C LEU A 59 16.62 -15.47 21.34
N GLN A 60 15.55 -15.77 22.08
CA GLN A 60 15.58 -15.95 23.52
C GLN A 60 16.11 -17.32 23.95
N GLN A 61 16.32 -18.25 23.01
CA GLN A 61 16.84 -19.58 23.32
C GLN A 61 18.36 -19.54 23.56
N GLU A 62 18.82 -20.34 24.54
CA GLU A 62 20.24 -20.48 24.87
C GLU A 62 21.04 -21.14 23.74
N ARG A 63 20.40 -22.04 22.98
CA ARG A 63 20.97 -22.67 21.78
C ARG A 63 19.98 -22.57 20.65
N ILE A 64 20.48 -22.27 19.46
CA ILE A 64 19.68 -22.22 18.24
C ILE A 64 20.14 -23.36 17.36
N ASP A 65 19.29 -24.37 17.18
CA ASP A 65 19.57 -25.42 16.20
C ASP A 65 19.67 -24.77 14.81
N VAL A 66 20.76 -25.07 14.09
CA VAL A 66 21.08 -24.52 12.76
C VAL A 66 20.09 -25.01 11.67
N PHE A 67 18.99 -25.66 12.06
CA PHE A 67 18.00 -26.15 11.12
C PHE A 67 17.12 -25.01 10.60
N LYS A 68 16.90 -25.00 9.28
CA LYS A 68 16.09 -23.99 8.58
C LYS A 68 14.70 -23.92 9.23
N PRO A 69 14.31 -22.80 9.84
CA PRO A 69 13.06 -22.78 10.58
C PRO A 69 11.86 -22.93 9.63
N ASN A 70 10.98 -23.88 9.90
CA ASN A 70 9.80 -24.15 9.07
C ASN A 70 8.85 -22.94 8.93
N PHE A 71 8.98 -21.93 9.81
CA PHE A 71 8.18 -20.72 9.77
C PHE A 71 8.64 -19.71 8.71
N PHE A 72 9.89 -19.77 8.24
CA PHE A 72 10.44 -18.77 7.32
C PHE A 72 10.25 -19.17 5.86
N ARG A 73 9.41 -18.42 5.14
CA ARG A 73 9.10 -18.61 3.71
C ARG A 73 9.59 -17.44 2.85
N GLY A 74 10.57 -16.68 3.35
CA GLY A 74 11.06 -15.43 2.75
C GLY A 74 10.40 -14.19 3.36
N VAL A 75 10.81 -13.00 2.91
CA VAL A 75 10.27 -11.73 3.40
C VAL A 75 8.84 -11.50 2.93
N ASN A 76 8.43 -12.10 1.81
CA ASN A 76 7.09 -12.00 1.24
C ASN A 76 6.61 -10.55 1.01
N THR A 77 7.46 -9.74 0.38
CA THR A 77 7.18 -8.35 0.03
C THR A 77 6.00 -8.24 -0.94
N LEU A 78 5.14 -7.24 -0.75
CA LEU A 78 4.01 -6.97 -1.64
C LEU A 78 4.36 -5.98 -2.75
N THR A 79 3.67 -6.13 -3.89
CA THR A 79 3.60 -5.10 -4.94
C THR A 79 2.20 -4.52 -4.97
N LEU A 80 2.10 -3.22 -4.73
CA LEU A 80 0.83 -2.51 -4.64
C LEU A 80 0.59 -1.74 -5.94
N SER A 81 -0.68 -1.57 -6.30
CA SER A 81 -1.08 -0.88 -7.53
C SER A 81 -1.39 0.58 -7.24
N ASN A 82 -0.96 1.48 -8.12
CA ASN A 82 -1.24 2.92 -8.09
C ASN A 82 -1.69 3.48 -9.46
N SER A 83 -2.07 2.59 -10.37
CA SER A 83 -2.38 2.88 -11.76
C SER A 83 -3.57 3.82 -11.94
N ALA A 84 -4.63 3.63 -11.15
CA ALA A 84 -5.83 4.46 -11.25
C ALA A 84 -5.52 5.89 -10.79
N PHE A 85 -4.81 6.03 -9.68
CA PHE A 85 -4.39 7.31 -9.14
C PHE A 85 -3.43 8.07 -10.08
N GLU A 86 -2.40 7.39 -10.59
CA GLU A 86 -1.47 7.97 -11.56
C GLU A 86 -2.19 8.40 -12.85
N THR A 87 -3.14 7.61 -13.33
CA THR A 87 -3.98 7.99 -14.48
C THR A 87 -4.79 9.26 -14.19
N GLY A 88 -5.35 9.38 -12.99
CA GLY A 88 -6.06 10.58 -12.54
C GLY A 88 -5.16 11.82 -12.55
N ILE A 89 -3.91 11.68 -12.09
CA ILE A 89 -2.91 12.75 -12.14
C ILE A 89 -2.58 13.13 -13.59
N GLN A 90 -2.25 12.14 -14.43
CA GLN A 90 -1.83 12.36 -15.82
C GLN A 90 -2.92 12.99 -16.68
N THR A 91 -4.17 12.61 -16.46
CA THR A 91 -5.33 13.15 -17.19
C THR A 91 -5.80 14.50 -16.64
N GLY A 92 -5.31 14.92 -15.47
CA GLY A 92 -5.73 16.14 -14.78
C GLY A 92 -7.10 16.04 -14.10
N LEU A 93 -7.78 14.90 -14.20
CA LEU A 93 -9.07 14.64 -13.53
C LEU A 93 -8.95 14.72 -12.00
N ILE A 94 -7.74 14.49 -11.46
CA ILE A 94 -7.44 14.62 -10.03
C ILE A 94 -7.74 16.04 -9.49
N ASN A 95 -7.72 17.07 -10.34
CA ASN A 95 -7.95 18.46 -9.93
C ASN A 95 -9.43 18.75 -9.64
N ASP A 96 -10.34 17.92 -10.15
CA ASP A 96 -11.78 18.05 -9.95
C ASP A 96 -12.27 17.27 -8.72
N ILE A 97 -11.40 16.48 -8.08
CA ILE A 97 -11.69 15.76 -6.84
C ILE A 97 -11.64 16.73 -5.65
N PRO A 98 -12.59 16.63 -4.69
CA PRO A 98 -12.55 17.42 -3.46
C PRO A 98 -11.22 17.33 -2.71
N LEU A 99 -10.72 18.47 -2.23
CA LEU A 99 -9.42 18.57 -1.56
C LEU A 99 -9.24 17.56 -0.41
N GLN A 100 -10.29 17.33 0.38
CA GLN A 100 -10.24 16.37 1.48
C GLN A 100 -9.94 14.94 0.97
N GLN A 101 -10.62 14.49 -0.09
CA GLN A 101 -10.36 13.18 -0.69
C GLN A 101 -8.95 13.10 -1.25
N ILE A 102 -8.46 14.17 -1.89
CA ILE A 102 -7.08 14.24 -2.38
C ILE A 102 -6.05 14.10 -1.25
N GLN A 103 -6.30 14.70 -0.09
CA GLN A 103 -5.41 14.55 1.06
C GLN A 103 -5.34 13.10 1.54
N GLU A 104 -6.50 12.42 1.63
CA GLU A 104 -6.56 11.01 2.02
C GLU A 104 -5.89 10.09 1.00
N LEU A 105 -6.11 10.34 -0.30
CA LEU A 105 -5.44 9.60 -1.37
C LEU A 105 -3.93 9.79 -1.33
N ASN A 106 -3.46 11.03 -1.19
CA ASN A 106 -2.04 11.32 -1.07
C ASN A 106 -1.41 10.62 0.15
N GLU A 107 -2.11 10.57 1.29
CA GLU A 107 -1.67 9.83 2.47
C GLU A 107 -1.49 8.34 2.15
N VAL A 108 -2.49 7.72 1.53
CA VAL A 108 -2.45 6.32 1.10
C VAL A 108 -1.25 6.04 0.19
N TYR A 109 -1.12 6.77 -0.92
CA TYR A 109 -0.07 6.49 -1.91
C TYR A 109 1.33 6.84 -1.39
N THR A 110 1.44 7.79 -0.45
CA THR A 110 2.69 8.08 0.25
C THR A 110 3.10 6.92 1.14
N GLN A 111 2.17 6.36 1.92
CA GLN A 111 2.44 5.21 2.78
C GLN A 111 2.76 3.94 1.98
N GLN A 112 2.07 3.70 0.86
CA GLN A 112 2.39 2.59 -0.04
C GLN A 112 3.82 2.67 -0.55
N ARG A 113 4.24 3.86 -1.03
CA ARG A 113 5.62 4.07 -1.49
C ARG A 113 6.63 3.83 -0.37
N ALA A 114 6.37 4.38 0.82
CA ALA A 114 7.23 4.18 1.97
C ALA A 114 7.29 2.72 2.44
N TYR A 115 6.24 1.93 2.21
CA TYR A 115 6.24 0.49 2.45
C TYR A 115 7.08 -0.24 1.41
N GLU A 116 6.89 0.04 0.12
CA GLU A 116 7.64 -0.59 -0.98
C GLU A 116 9.14 -0.30 -0.89
N ASP A 117 9.52 0.95 -0.61
CA ASP A 117 10.90 1.36 -0.38
C ASP A 117 11.52 0.56 0.79
N PHE A 118 10.77 0.42 1.89
CA PHE A 118 11.22 -0.36 3.03
C PHE A 118 11.35 -1.85 2.69
N ALA A 119 10.36 -2.43 2.01
CA ALA A 119 10.37 -3.82 1.57
C ALA A 119 11.59 -4.13 0.68
N ASN A 120 11.94 -3.22 -0.23
CA ASN A 120 13.13 -3.33 -1.08
C ASN A 120 14.44 -3.27 -0.27
N LEU A 121 14.51 -2.39 0.73
CA LEU A 121 15.66 -2.33 1.65
C LEU A 121 15.79 -3.63 2.45
N LEU A 122 14.68 -4.20 2.92
CA LEU A 122 14.68 -5.47 3.64
C LEU A 122 15.17 -6.63 2.77
N LEU A 123 14.68 -6.72 1.54
CA LEU A 123 15.11 -7.74 0.60
C LEU A 123 16.61 -7.62 0.30
N SER A 124 17.08 -6.39 0.06
CA SER A 124 18.50 -6.11 -0.17
C SER A 124 19.36 -6.52 1.03
N GLY A 125 18.93 -6.13 2.24
CA GLY A 125 19.60 -6.50 3.49
C GLY A 125 19.70 -8.01 3.65
N LEU A 126 18.60 -8.74 3.45
CA LEU A 126 18.56 -10.19 3.55
C LEU A 126 19.49 -10.88 2.53
N ILE A 127 19.52 -10.41 1.27
CA ILE A 127 20.39 -10.98 0.22
C ILE A 127 21.88 -10.81 0.57
N THR A 128 22.25 -9.70 1.21
CA THR A 128 23.63 -9.43 1.61
C THR A 128 24.06 -10.16 2.89
N MET A 129 23.14 -10.80 3.61
CA MET A 129 23.48 -11.55 4.81
C MET A 129 24.18 -12.87 4.47
N ASP A 130 25.21 -13.16 5.26
CA ASP A 130 25.87 -14.45 5.23
C ASP A 130 25.06 -15.47 6.03
N PHE A 131 24.74 -16.59 5.39
CA PHE A 131 23.98 -17.70 5.95
C PHE A 131 24.87 -18.90 6.31
N GLU A 132 26.20 -18.75 6.24
CA GLU A 132 27.13 -19.82 6.61
C GLU A 132 26.83 -20.33 8.03
N GLY A 133 26.56 -21.64 8.12
CA GLY A 133 25.70 -22.27 9.13
C GLY A 133 26.30 -22.42 10.52
N ASP A 134 26.69 -21.32 11.15
CA ASP A 134 26.95 -21.26 12.58
C ASP A 134 25.79 -20.59 13.34
N GLU A 135 25.79 -20.76 14.67
CA GLU A 135 24.77 -20.18 15.53
C GLU A 135 24.74 -18.64 15.46
N MET A 136 25.88 -18.01 15.20
CA MET A 136 26.01 -16.56 15.15
C MET A 136 25.32 -15.98 13.92
N ALA A 137 25.47 -16.60 12.75
CA ALA A 137 24.76 -16.26 11.53
C ALA A 137 23.25 -16.37 11.74
N MET A 138 22.78 -17.46 12.35
CA MET A 138 21.36 -17.64 12.65
C MET A 138 20.83 -16.57 13.61
N ARG A 139 21.59 -16.22 14.66
CA ARG A 139 21.21 -15.12 15.57
C ARG A 139 21.12 -13.77 14.85
N LYS A 140 22.01 -13.48 13.91
CA LYS A 140 21.94 -12.25 13.10
C LYS A 140 20.68 -12.19 12.24
N ILE A 141 20.34 -13.31 11.59
CA ILE A 141 19.13 -13.42 10.77
C ILE A 141 17.87 -13.23 11.64
N LEU A 142 17.79 -13.91 12.78
CA LEU A 142 16.64 -13.78 13.66
C LEU A 142 16.52 -12.37 14.23
N LEU A 143 17.64 -11.72 14.58
CA LEU A 143 17.67 -10.33 15.03
C LEU A 143 17.12 -9.42 13.93
N PHE A 144 17.64 -9.56 12.71
CA PHE A 144 17.16 -8.82 11.54
C PHE A 144 15.66 -8.99 11.34
N LEU A 145 15.18 -10.24 11.24
CA LEU A 145 13.76 -10.53 11.05
C LEU A 145 12.91 -9.98 12.21
N SER A 146 13.38 -10.06 13.45
CA SER A 146 12.63 -9.56 14.60
C SER A 146 12.41 -8.05 14.56
N VAL A 147 13.44 -7.28 14.17
CA VAL A 147 13.39 -5.82 14.08
C VAL A 147 12.61 -5.43 12.83
N SER A 148 13.03 -5.92 11.68
CA SER A 148 12.44 -5.59 10.38
C SER A 148 10.96 -5.94 10.31
N MET A 149 10.54 -7.12 10.78
CA MET A 149 9.12 -7.49 10.74
C MET A 149 8.27 -6.71 11.74
N THR A 150 8.87 -6.12 12.78
CA THR A 150 8.14 -5.18 13.65
C THR A 150 7.70 -3.96 12.85
N ASP A 151 8.64 -3.38 12.09
CA ASP A 151 8.36 -2.20 11.27
C ASP A 151 7.44 -2.52 10.08
N VAL A 152 7.59 -3.70 9.47
CA VAL A 152 6.67 -4.17 8.40
C VAL A 152 5.24 -4.20 8.93
N VAL A 153 5.01 -4.88 10.06
CA VAL A 153 3.65 -5.01 10.63
C VAL A 153 3.07 -3.63 10.97
N ILE A 154 3.85 -2.73 11.57
CA ILE A 154 3.40 -1.37 11.89
C ILE A 154 2.98 -0.63 10.62
N LYS A 155 3.80 -0.68 9.56
CA LYS A 155 3.48 -0.04 8.27
C LYS A 155 2.25 -0.64 7.62
N GLU A 156 2.08 -1.95 7.69
CA GLU A 156 0.89 -2.64 7.15
C GLU A 156 -0.38 -2.25 7.91
N GLU A 157 -0.33 -2.14 9.23
CA GLU A 157 -1.47 -1.69 10.05
C GLU A 157 -1.84 -0.23 9.75
N GLN A 158 -0.84 0.66 9.64
CA GLN A 158 -1.04 2.05 9.24
C GLN A 158 -1.68 2.14 7.86
N LEU A 159 -1.18 1.36 6.91
CA LEU A 159 -1.66 1.35 5.53
C LEU A 159 -3.11 0.83 5.44
N LEU A 160 -3.46 -0.20 6.21
CA LEU A 160 -4.84 -0.70 6.30
C LEU A 160 -5.80 0.36 6.86
N GLU A 161 -5.37 1.14 7.84
CA GLU A 161 -6.19 2.23 8.41
C GLU A 161 -6.36 3.37 7.41
N SER A 162 -5.29 3.80 6.73
CA SER A 162 -5.37 4.86 5.72
C SER A 162 -6.22 4.42 4.51
N TYR A 163 -6.19 3.14 4.10
CA TYR A 163 -7.11 2.62 3.09
C TYR A 163 -8.58 2.76 3.50
N LYS A 164 -8.90 2.36 4.73
CA LYS A 164 -10.26 2.44 5.27
C LYS A 164 -10.74 3.88 5.31
N LYS A 165 -9.90 4.80 5.81
CA LYS A 165 -10.19 6.23 5.88
C LYS A 165 -10.42 6.85 4.50
N ALA A 166 -9.58 6.51 3.52
CA ALA A 166 -9.72 7.00 2.15
C ALA A 166 -11.01 6.49 1.48
N ILE A 167 -11.31 5.19 1.58
CA ILE A 167 -12.56 4.62 1.03
C ILE A 167 -13.78 5.33 1.65
N GLN A 168 -13.83 5.45 2.97
CA GLN A 168 -14.95 6.10 3.66
C GLN A 168 -15.11 7.56 3.23
N THR A 169 -14.01 8.30 3.08
CA THR A 169 -14.06 9.72 2.68
C THR A 169 -14.60 9.88 1.26
N ILE A 170 -14.19 9.01 0.33
CA ILE A 170 -14.67 9.07 -1.06
C ILE A 170 -16.14 8.66 -1.13
N GLU A 171 -16.52 7.53 -0.51
CA GLU A 171 -17.89 7.01 -0.55
C GLU A 171 -18.90 7.96 0.14
N ASN A 172 -18.53 8.61 1.26
CA ASN A 172 -19.44 9.53 1.98
C ASN A 172 -19.68 10.88 1.29
N THR A 173 -18.89 11.24 0.27
CA THR A 173 -19.07 12.50 -0.48
C THR A 173 -19.79 12.27 -1.82
N SER A 174 -20.00 11.01 -2.20
CA SER A 174 -20.72 10.64 -3.43
C SER A 174 -22.25 10.63 -3.27
N ASP A 175 -22.76 10.89 -2.05
CA ASP A 175 -24.18 11.08 -1.69
C ASP A 175 -24.54 12.58 -1.55
#